data_AF-A0A6L4AJL0-F1
#
_entry.id   AF-A0A6L4AJL0-F1
#
_cell.length_a   1.000
_cell.length_b   1.000
_cell.length_c   1.000
_cell.angle_alpha   90.00
_cell.angle_beta   90.00
_cell.angle_gamma   90.00
#
_symmetry.space_group_name_H-M   'P 1'
#
loop_
_entity.id
_entity.type
_entity.pdbx_description
1 polymer ?
#
loop_
_entity_poly.entity_id
_entity_poly.type
_entity_poly.pdbx_seq_one_letter_code
_entity_poly.pdbx_strand_id
1 'polypeptide(L)'
;QKKNLYIFCAANHNGKTVIEQCLEAGMQVGWNTRIVPFGPDISSAIFALGFANRAAMAFGGVEPGDYRKMLMYNKNRIFAFVNALGDVGTEWAVAAAGCVNWGFPTLADTDIPEILPTGICTYEHVVANVPHSEICQKSVEVRGLKINITEIDIPCAFGPAFEGERVRGGDLFCQMGGGKTQCTELVKMAEMSEIDDGKVVVVGKDIGDLKEGETLPLGIYVQIAGREFQTDFEPIMERQIHHLINYIQGIMHIGQRDISWVRVSKAAIEKGFTLKDIGVVLHAKFHQDFKKIVDKVQVTLYTNKEDVDKLTARARTEYKTRDERVDKMTDEDVDTFYSCTLCQSFAPSHVCTVSPERTGLCGAYNWMDCKASFEINPTGPNQPVLKGKVLDPKRGRFEGVDEFIKKASKGAIETYNFYSMVHAPMTTCGCCECIAAMLPSCNGVMTVGRDYSGETPSGMKFTTLAGVMGGGASSPGFVGHSKFNVTQKKFILGDGGLLRMVWMPKMLKEELYDKINARGKEMGIDNFADMIADETVGITEEEILPFLQEKGHPALNMEPLIG
;
A
#
# COMPACT_ATOMS: atom_id res chain seq x y z
N GLN A 1 16.77 10.44 -8.31
CA GLN A 1 15.48 9.71 -8.29
C GLN A 1 15.66 8.20 -8.42
N LYS A 2 16.29 7.66 -9.49
CA LYS A 2 16.51 6.19 -9.67
C LYS A 2 17.13 5.48 -8.46
N LYS A 3 18.02 6.15 -7.73
CA LYS A 3 18.66 5.64 -6.50
C LYS A 3 17.79 5.75 -5.23
N ASN A 4 16.50 6.06 -5.37
CA ASN A 4 15.50 6.20 -4.30
C ASN A 4 15.79 7.28 -3.23
N LEU A 5 16.59 8.31 -3.57
CA LEU A 5 16.94 9.41 -2.66
C LEU A 5 15.92 10.55 -2.71
N TYR A 6 15.71 11.21 -1.57
CA TYR A 6 15.07 12.52 -1.52
C TYR A 6 16.03 13.59 -2.03
N ILE A 7 15.54 14.44 -2.93
CA ILE A 7 16.26 15.55 -3.54
C ILE A 7 15.56 16.83 -3.10
N PHE A 8 16.25 17.66 -2.34
CA PHE A 8 15.77 18.96 -1.90
C PHE A 8 16.40 20.04 -2.77
N CYS A 9 15.61 20.76 -3.54
CA CYS A 9 16.08 21.78 -4.47
C CYS A 9 15.84 23.18 -3.90
N ALA A 10 16.89 23.98 -3.87
CA ALA A 10 16.86 25.38 -3.44
C ALA A 10 17.81 26.21 -4.32
N ALA A 11 17.66 27.53 -4.25
CA ALA A 11 18.44 28.50 -5.00
C ALA A 11 18.16 28.54 -6.51
N ASN A 12 18.64 29.60 -7.16
CA ASN A 12 18.64 29.79 -8.61
C ASN A 12 20.04 30.19 -9.06
N HIS A 13 20.40 29.78 -10.27
CA HIS A 13 21.62 30.21 -10.93
C HIS A 13 21.22 30.98 -12.19
N ASN A 14 21.65 32.24 -12.30
CA ASN A 14 21.28 33.16 -13.39
C ASN A 14 19.75 33.29 -13.61
N GLY A 15 18.98 33.38 -12.51
CA GLY A 15 17.53 33.54 -12.56
C GLY A 15 16.76 32.25 -12.88
N LYS A 16 17.44 31.10 -12.93
CA LYS A 16 16.83 29.81 -13.23
C LYS A 16 17.12 28.77 -12.16
N THR A 17 16.08 28.14 -11.65
CA THR A 17 16.15 27.08 -10.63
C THR A 17 16.31 25.71 -11.28
N VAL A 18 16.88 24.75 -10.55
CA VAL A 18 16.88 23.33 -10.96
C VAL A 18 15.46 22.81 -11.18
N ILE A 19 14.48 23.33 -10.44
CA ILE A 19 13.08 22.93 -10.58
C ILE A 19 12.51 23.36 -11.93
N GLU A 20 12.76 24.59 -12.37
CA GLU A 20 12.35 25.04 -13.71
C GLU A 20 13.01 24.21 -14.81
N GLN A 21 14.30 23.89 -14.66
CA GLN A 21 15.01 23.01 -15.60
C GLN A 21 14.38 21.60 -15.65
N CYS A 22 14.03 21.03 -14.50
CA CYS A 22 13.33 19.74 -14.42
C CYS A 22 11.97 19.80 -15.13
N LEU A 23 11.19 20.86 -14.90
CA LEU A 23 9.87 21.03 -15.52
C LEU A 23 9.97 21.20 -17.04
N GLU A 24 10.95 21.98 -17.53
CA GLU A 24 11.24 22.11 -18.96
C GLU A 24 11.65 20.79 -19.61
N ALA A 25 12.35 19.93 -18.87
CA ALA A 25 12.70 18.57 -19.29
C ALA A 25 11.53 17.56 -19.16
N GLY A 26 10.32 18.00 -18.79
CA GLY A 26 9.16 17.14 -18.64
C GLY A 26 9.20 16.24 -17.39
N MET A 27 10.04 16.56 -16.41
CA MET A 27 10.11 15.81 -15.16
C MET A 27 8.99 16.20 -14.21
N GLN A 28 8.43 15.20 -13.52
CA GLN A 28 7.50 15.45 -12.42
C GLN A 28 8.27 15.82 -11.14
N VAL A 29 7.75 16.83 -10.44
CA VAL A 29 8.33 17.38 -9.21
C VAL A 29 7.29 17.33 -8.09
N GLY A 30 7.73 17.08 -6.86
CA GLY A 30 6.91 17.07 -5.66
C GLY A 30 7.33 15.98 -4.66
N TRP A 31 6.70 15.99 -3.48
CA TRP A 31 6.98 15.04 -2.40
C TRP A 31 6.88 13.57 -2.82
N ASN A 32 5.89 13.22 -3.64
CA ASN A 32 5.69 11.86 -4.14
C ASN A 32 6.88 11.40 -4.99
N THR A 33 7.29 12.26 -5.95
CA THR A 33 8.44 12.01 -6.83
C THR A 33 9.80 12.12 -6.15
N ARG A 34 9.81 12.55 -4.87
CA ARG A 34 10.98 12.83 -4.03
C ARG A 34 11.88 13.97 -4.54
N ILE A 35 11.37 14.82 -5.43
CA ILE A 35 12.04 16.06 -5.89
C ILE A 35 11.29 17.22 -5.26
N VAL A 36 11.81 17.79 -4.18
CA VAL A 36 11.09 18.73 -3.32
C VAL A 36 11.58 20.16 -3.58
N PRO A 37 10.72 21.06 -4.10
CA PRO A 37 11.06 22.46 -4.28
C PRO A 37 10.94 23.22 -2.96
N PHE A 38 12.02 23.89 -2.51
CA PHE A 38 11.96 24.76 -1.33
C PHE A 38 11.83 26.24 -1.67
N GLY A 39 12.58 26.73 -2.64
CA GLY A 39 12.48 28.13 -3.07
C GLY A 39 13.65 28.57 -3.94
N PRO A 40 13.51 29.71 -4.65
CA PRO A 40 14.51 30.22 -5.58
C PRO A 40 15.71 30.89 -4.87
N ASP A 41 15.61 31.16 -3.58
CA ASP A 41 16.67 31.80 -2.79
C ASP A 41 17.53 30.75 -2.08
N ILE A 42 18.84 31.02 -1.94
CA ILE A 42 19.77 30.14 -1.23
C ILE A 42 19.38 29.96 0.25
N SER A 43 18.74 30.95 0.85
CA SER A 43 18.19 30.85 2.21
C SER A 43 17.20 29.70 2.37
N SER A 44 16.51 29.29 1.30
CA SER A 44 15.57 28.16 1.30
C SER A 44 16.25 26.81 1.52
N ALA A 45 17.57 26.71 1.31
CA ALA A 45 18.33 25.48 1.61
C ALA A 45 18.27 25.12 3.11
N ILE A 46 18.01 26.09 3.99
CA ILE A 46 17.88 25.86 5.43
C ILE A 46 16.75 24.87 5.77
N PHE A 47 15.71 24.78 4.94
CA PHE A 47 14.61 23.84 5.16
C PHE A 47 15.06 22.38 5.05
N ALA A 48 16.13 22.07 4.29
CA ALA A 48 16.72 20.74 4.23
C ALA A 48 17.38 20.36 5.57
N LEU A 49 18.17 21.27 6.16
CA LEU A 49 18.78 21.07 7.47
C LEU A 49 17.71 21.01 8.58
N GLY A 50 16.67 21.86 8.49
CA GLY A 50 15.52 21.82 9.38
C GLY A 50 14.74 20.49 9.30
N PHE A 51 14.65 19.89 8.12
CA PHE A 51 14.08 18.55 7.93
C PHE A 51 14.95 17.48 8.62
N ALA A 52 16.27 17.52 8.41
CA ALA A 52 17.21 16.59 9.03
C ALA A 52 17.19 16.68 10.58
N ASN A 53 17.15 17.89 11.13
CA ASN A 53 17.00 18.12 12.58
C ASN A 53 15.67 17.60 13.12
N ARG A 54 14.57 17.79 12.39
CA ARG A 54 13.27 17.22 12.80
C ARG A 54 13.28 15.69 12.78
N ALA A 55 14.02 15.06 11.87
CA ALA A 55 14.20 13.61 11.90
C ALA A 55 14.94 13.16 13.18
N ALA A 56 15.98 13.89 13.60
CA ALA A 56 16.69 13.61 14.85
C ALA A 56 15.79 13.79 16.09
N MET A 57 14.94 14.81 16.13
CA MET A 57 14.00 15.00 17.24
C MET A 57 12.90 13.93 17.24
N ALA A 58 12.26 13.70 16.09
CA ALA A 58 11.10 12.81 15.98
C ALA A 58 11.46 11.33 16.11
N PHE A 59 12.58 10.90 15.51
CA PHE A 59 12.97 9.48 15.46
C PHE A 59 14.16 9.15 16.36
N GLY A 60 15.03 10.13 16.61
CA GLY A 60 16.17 9.98 17.50
C GLY A 60 15.89 10.36 18.95
N GLY A 61 14.74 10.98 19.24
CA GLY A 61 14.41 11.48 20.58
C GLY A 61 15.42 12.53 21.07
N VAL A 62 16.02 13.29 20.16
CA VAL A 62 16.96 14.36 20.54
C VAL A 62 16.17 15.56 21.07
N GLU A 63 16.43 15.93 22.32
CA GLU A 63 15.76 17.07 22.96
C GLU A 63 16.17 18.41 22.34
N PRO A 64 15.24 19.38 22.22
CA PRO A 64 15.56 20.74 21.82
C PRO A 64 16.65 21.36 22.70
N GLY A 65 17.70 21.91 22.07
CA GLY A 65 18.84 22.52 22.77
C GLY A 65 20.06 21.61 22.93
N ASP A 66 19.93 20.29 22.77
CA ASP A 66 21.08 19.36 22.78
C ASP A 66 21.78 19.33 21.41
N TYR A 67 22.50 20.42 21.10
CA TYR A 67 23.15 20.59 19.79
C TYR A 67 24.16 19.47 19.48
N ARG A 68 24.85 18.95 20.50
CA ARG A 68 25.86 17.90 20.32
C ARG A 68 25.23 16.59 19.87
N LYS A 69 24.14 16.15 20.52
CA LYS A 69 23.41 14.95 20.07
C LYS A 69 22.75 15.19 18.72
N MET A 70 22.26 16.39 18.44
CA MET A 70 21.68 16.74 17.14
C MET A 70 22.68 16.54 16.00
N LEU A 71 23.87 17.14 16.10
CA LEU A 71 24.91 17.01 15.08
C LEU A 71 25.41 15.56 14.94
N MET A 72 25.59 14.86 16.06
CA MET A 72 26.03 13.46 16.04
C MET A 72 24.97 12.52 15.43
N TYR A 73 23.69 12.74 15.69
CA TYR A 73 22.61 11.97 15.08
C TYR A 73 22.61 12.16 13.56
N ASN A 74 22.65 13.42 13.10
CA ASN A 74 22.66 13.74 11.68
C ASN A 74 23.86 13.12 10.96
N LYS A 75 25.07 13.26 11.52
CA LYS A 75 26.29 12.65 10.98
C LYS A 75 26.15 11.13 10.80
N ASN A 76 25.57 10.44 11.77
CA ASN A 76 25.57 8.97 11.80
C ASN A 76 24.33 8.31 11.19
N ARG A 77 23.20 9.02 11.12
CA ARG A 77 21.90 8.44 10.74
C ARG A 77 21.26 9.09 9.53
N ILE A 78 21.60 10.36 9.22
CA ILE A 78 21.05 11.06 8.06
C ILE A 78 22.09 11.09 6.95
N PHE A 79 21.91 10.24 5.95
CA PHE A 79 22.82 10.14 4.81
C PHE A 79 22.50 11.20 3.74
N ALA A 80 22.81 12.47 4.06
CA ALA A 80 22.62 13.61 3.17
C ALA A 80 23.96 14.16 2.66
N PHE A 81 23.93 14.77 1.47
CA PHE A 81 25.04 15.47 0.82
C PHE A 81 24.47 16.67 0.03
N VAL A 82 25.32 17.64 -0.27
CA VAL A 82 24.98 18.83 -1.06
C VAL A 82 25.62 18.72 -2.44
N ASN A 83 24.84 18.93 -3.50
CA ASN A 83 25.35 19.14 -4.84
C ASN A 83 25.16 20.61 -5.21
N ALA A 84 26.24 21.37 -5.24
CA ALA A 84 26.24 22.77 -5.66
C ALA A 84 26.49 22.80 -7.18
N LEU A 85 25.45 23.15 -7.96
CA LEU A 85 25.48 23.10 -9.42
C LEU A 85 25.52 24.51 -10.00
N GLY A 86 26.56 24.84 -10.76
CA GLY A 86 26.82 26.17 -11.32
C GLY A 86 27.81 27.01 -10.51
N ASP A 87 27.93 28.29 -10.84
CA ASP A 87 28.92 29.16 -10.18
C ASP A 87 28.58 29.36 -8.69
N VAL A 88 29.49 28.91 -7.83
CA VAL A 88 29.33 28.98 -6.38
C VAL A 88 29.79 30.34 -5.87
N GLY A 89 28.85 31.27 -5.70
CA GLY A 89 29.09 32.54 -5.03
C GLY A 89 29.27 32.41 -3.51
N THR A 90 29.62 33.52 -2.85
CA THR A 90 29.88 33.57 -1.39
C THR A 90 28.74 33.00 -0.55
N GLU A 91 27.49 33.36 -0.86
CA GLU A 91 26.33 32.91 -0.07
C GLU A 91 26.12 31.39 -0.17
N TRP A 92 26.31 30.83 -1.35
CA TRP A 92 26.22 29.37 -1.58
C TRP A 92 27.36 28.65 -0.85
N ALA A 93 28.59 29.17 -0.95
CA ALA A 93 29.74 28.61 -0.26
C ALA A 93 29.55 28.57 1.26
N VAL A 94 29.04 29.66 1.86
CA VAL A 94 28.76 29.73 3.30
C VAL A 94 27.65 28.76 3.72
N ALA A 95 26.56 28.68 2.93
CA ALA A 95 25.47 27.74 3.21
C ALA A 95 25.93 26.27 3.12
N ALA A 96 26.70 25.93 2.09
CA ALA A 96 27.26 24.60 1.90
C ALA A 96 28.28 24.23 2.99
N ALA A 97 29.18 25.15 3.35
CA ALA A 97 30.10 24.96 4.47
C ALA A 97 29.36 24.75 5.80
N GLY A 98 28.22 25.41 6.01
CA GLY A 98 27.35 25.17 7.16
C GLY A 98 26.89 23.72 7.27
N CYS A 99 26.58 23.07 6.14
CA CYS A 99 26.11 21.68 6.08
C CYS A 99 27.19 20.68 6.52
N VAL A 100 28.47 21.02 6.36
CA VAL A 100 29.59 20.18 6.82
C VAL A 100 29.49 19.90 8.32
N ASN A 101 29.01 20.85 9.13
CA ASN A 101 28.82 20.63 10.58
C ASN A 101 27.85 19.49 10.91
N TRP A 102 26.89 19.21 10.03
CA TRP A 102 25.95 18.08 10.14
C TRP A 102 26.54 16.75 9.64
N GLY A 103 27.79 16.77 9.16
CA GLY A 103 28.44 15.64 8.50
C GLY A 103 27.98 15.43 7.06
N PHE A 104 27.44 16.48 6.41
CA PHE A 104 26.97 16.42 5.03
C PHE A 104 28.05 17.00 4.11
N PRO A 105 28.66 16.18 3.23
CA PRO A 105 29.68 16.66 2.32
C PRO A 105 29.05 17.49 1.19
N THR A 106 29.84 18.38 0.60
CA THR A 106 29.47 19.18 -0.57
C THR A 106 30.27 18.73 -1.79
N LEU A 107 29.60 18.56 -2.91
CA LEU A 107 30.21 18.30 -4.21
C LEU A 107 29.79 19.43 -5.16
N ALA A 108 30.76 19.99 -5.88
CA ALA A 108 30.52 21.01 -6.88
C ALA A 108 30.96 20.55 -8.26
N ASP A 109 30.24 21.00 -9.28
CA ASP A 109 30.61 20.82 -10.69
C ASP A 109 31.60 21.87 -11.19
N THR A 110 31.82 22.93 -10.42
CA THR A 110 32.75 24.02 -10.69
C THR A 110 34.02 23.95 -9.85
N ASP A 111 35.01 24.76 -10.24
CA ASP A 111 36.30 24.86 -9.55
C ASP A 111 36.14 25.71 -8.29
N ILE A 112 36.13 25.06 -7.12
CA ILE A 112 36.03 25.70 -5.81
C ILE A 112 37.11 25.13 -4.87
N PRO A 113 37.49 25.86 -3.79
CA PRO A 113 38.43 25.34 -2.81
C PRO A 113 37.94 24.03 -2.17
N GLU A 114 38.75 22.98 -2.24
CA GLU A 114 38.44 21.69 -1.62
C GLU A 114 38.75 21.66 -0.12
N ILE A 115 38.01 20.82 0.62
CA ILE A 115 38.22 20.56 2.04
C ILE A 115 38.36 19.05 2.21
N LEU A 116 39.59 18.58 2.15
CA LEU A 116 39.95 17.16 2.16
C LEU A 116 40.32 16.51 3.53
N PRO A 117 40.43 17.20 4.69
CA PRO A 117 40.81 16.52 5.94
C PRO A 117 39.65 15.80 6.66
N THR A 118 39.99 14.66 7.27
CA THR A 118 39.08 13.71 7.94
C THR A 118 38.64 14.18 9.33
N GLY A 119 37.34 14.16 9.64
CA GLY A 119 36.89 14.39 11.02
C GLY A 119 35.38 14.61 11.19
N ILE A 120 34.75 15.43 10.33
CA ILE A 120 33.31 15.73 10.43
C ILE A 120 32.50 14.85 9.47
N CYS A 121 32.74 14.91 8.16
CA CYS A 121 32.14 13.98 7.20
C CYS A 121 32.84 12.61 7.21
N THR A 122 32.23 11.61 6.54
CA THR A 122 32.78 10.25 6.45
C THR A 122 34.08 10.20 5.66
N TYR A 123 34.15 10.90 4.53
CA TYR A 123 35.34 11.04 3.71
C TYR A 123 35.67 12.54 3.52
N GLU A 124 35.67 13.04 2.30
CA GLU A 124 35.90 14.44 1.96
C GLU A 124 34.73 15.34 2.44
N HIS A 125 35.00 16.60 2.77
CA HIS A 125 33.96 17.55 3.19
C HIS A 125 33.51 18.41 2.01
N VAL A 126 34.43 18.81 1.14
CA VAL A 126 34.15 19.55 -0.10
C VAL A 126 35.01 18.97 -1.22
N VAL A 127 34.36 18.56 -2.31
CA VAL A 127 34.98 18.02 -3.54
C VAL A 127 34.60 18.92 -4.71
N ALA A 128 35.58 19.36 -5.50
CA ALA A 128 35.37 20.27 -6.63
C ALA A 128 35.47 19.55 -7.98
N ASN A 129 35.09 20.25 -9.06
CA ASN A 129 35.27 19.80 -10.45
C ASN A 129 34.70 18.41 -10.74
N VAL A 130 33.56 18.04 -10.15
CA VAL A 130 32.94 16.73 -10.34
C VAL A 130 32.09 16.72 -11.62
N PRO A 131 32.39 15.89 -12.62
CA PRO A 131 31.61 15.83 -13.86
C PRO A 131 30.14 15.45 -13.60
N HIS A 132 29.19 16.04 -14.34
CA HIS A 132 27.76 15.74 -14.19
C HIS A 132 27.43 14.25 -14.39
N SER A 133 28.16 13.56 -15.27
CA SER A 133 28.02 12.12 -15.49
C SER A 133 28.35 11.28 -14.25
N GLU A 134 29.18 11.80 -13.35
CA GLU A 134 29.71 11.08 -12.18
C GLU A 134 29.15 11.62 -10.86
N ILE A 135 28.64 12.85 -10.83
CA ILE A 135 28.28 13.55 -9.60
C ILE A 135 27.31 12.75 -8.73
N CYS A 136 26.30 12.11 -9.31
CA CYS A 136 25.37 11.27 -8.54
C CYS A 136 26.00 10.01 -7.94
N GLN A 137 27.05 9.46 -8.53
CA GLN A 137 27.78 8.32 -7.99
C GLN A 137 28.78 8.78 -6.94
N LYS A 138 29.55 9.82 -7.26
CA LYS A 138 30.54 10.40 -6.35
C LYS A 138 29.90 10.91 -5.06
N SER A 139 28.76 11.59 -5.11
CA SER A 139 28.10 12.09 -3.89
C SER A 139 27.67 10.96 -2.95
N VAL A 140 27.22 9.84 -3.50
CA VAL A 140 26.84 8.63 -2.75
C VAL A 140 28.06 8.00 -2.07
N GLU A 141 29.17 7.90 -2.81
CA GLU A 141 30.44 7.37 -2.32
C GLU A 141 31.04 8.24 -1.22
N VAL A 142 31.17 9.55 -1.45
CA VAL A 142 31.72 10.53 -0.50
C VAL A 142 30.89 10.59 0.78
N ARG A 143 29.57 10.41 0.69
CA ARG A 143 28.73 10.30 1.88
C ARG A 143 28.86 8.95 2.60
N GLY A 144 29.42 7.93 1.97
CA GLY A 144 29.50 6.56 2.49
C GLY A 144 28.19 5.80 2.42
N LEU A 145 27.29 6.19 1.52
CA LEU A 145 26.01 5.52 1.32
C LEU A 145 26.19 4.29 0.42
N LYS A 146 25.87 3.10 0.93
CA LYS A 146 25.86 1.87 0.14
C LYS A 146 24.49 1.72 -0.52
N ILE A 147 24.41 1.96 -1.82
CA ILE A 147 23.17 1.80 -2.59
C ILE A 147 23.25 0.50 -3.39
N ASN A 148 22.28 -0.38 -3.17
CA ASN A 148 22.02 -1.49 -4.09
C ASN A 148 21.20 -0.93 -5.26
N ILE A 149 21.88 -0.47 -6.31
CA ILE A 149 21.22 -0.07 -7.55
C ILE A 149 21.04 -1.35 -8.37
N THR A 150 19.81 -1.84 -8.44
CA THR A 150 19.44 -2.81 -9.47
C THR A 150 18.85 -2.01 -10.62
N GLU A 151 19.56 -1.95 -11.74
CA GLU A 151 18.99 -1.44 -12.97
C GLU A 151 18.01 -2.50 -13.49
N ILE A 152 16.74 -2.14 -13.60
CA ILE A 152 15.72 -2.99 -14.21
C ILE A 152 15.57 -2.50 -15.64
N ASP A 153 15.78 -3.41 -16.58
CA ASP A 153 15.75 -3.12 -18.02
C ASP A 153 14.30 -2.98 -18.52
N ILE A 154 13.71 -1.81 -18.24
CA ILE A 154 12.39 -1.39 -18.73
C ILE A 154 12.45 0.05 -19.22
N PRO A 155 11.60 0.45 -20.17
CA PRO A 155 11.60 1.81 -20.73
C PRO A 155 11.15 2.89 -19.74
N CYS A 156 10.29 2.53 -18.79
CA CYS A 156 9.76 3.45 -17.78
C CYS A 156 10.73 3.65 -16.61
N ALA A 157 10.66 4.81 -15.96
CA ALA A 157 11.35 4.99 -14.69
C ALA A 157 10.74 4.02 -13.64
N PHE A 158 11.60 3.48 -12.79
CA PHE A 158 11.20 2.52 -11.76
C PHE A 158 11.61 3.01 -10.37
N GLY A 159 10.70 2.92 -9.40
CA GLY A 159 11.01 3.04 -7.99
C GLY A 159 9.83 3.46 -7.10
N PRO A 160 10.02 3.40 -5.77
CA PRO A 160 8.96 3.70 -4.79
C PRO A 160 8.37 5.11 -4.85
N ALA A 161 9.02 6.04 -5.54
CA ALA A 161 8.51 7.39 -5.74
C ALA A 161 7.22 7.42 -6.60
N PHE A 162 6.97 6.37 -7.39
CA PHE A 162 5.83 6.30 -8.29
C PHE A 162 4.61 5.53 -7.72
N GLU A 163 4.76 4.90 -6.54
CA GLU A 163 3.77 3.97 -5.96
C GLU A 163 2.36 4.57 -5.75
N GLY A 164 2.27 5.90 -5.61
CA GLY A 164 1.03 6.64 -5.38
C GLY A 164 0.42 7.30 -6.62
N GLU A 165 0.99 7.11 -7.81
CA GLU A 165 0.47 7.71 -9.03
C GLU A 165 -0.95 7.21 -9.35
N ARG A 166 -1.83 8.13 -9.77
CA ARG A 166 -3.20 7.80 -10.16
C ARG A 166 -3.38 8.08 -11.64
N VAL A 167 -3.61 7.04 -12.44
CA VAL A 167 -3.97 7.18 -13.85
C VAL A 167 -5.48 7.45 -13.97
N ARG A 168 -5.83 8.71 -14.23
CA ARG A 168 -7.22 9.18 -14.39
C ARG A 168 -7.65 9.16 -15.86
N GLY A 169 -8.93 9.39 -16.13
CA GLY A 169 -9.51 9.26 -17.47
C GLY A 169 -8.83 10.08 -18.58
N GLY A 170 -8.33 11.29 -18.27
CA GLY A 170 -7.62 12.11 -19.27
C GLY A 170 -6.27 11.53 -19.72
N ASP A 171 -5.57 10.85 -18.79
CA ASP A 171 -4.23 10.29 -18.99
C ASP A 171 -4.26 8.80 -19.33
N LEU A 172 -5.43 8.17 -19.26
CA LEU A 172 -5.62 6.74 -19.45
C LEU A 172 -5.45 6.36 -20.93
N PHE A 173 -4.56 5.41 -21.21
CA PHE A 173 -4.48 4.77 -22.52
C PHE A 173 -5.35 3.50 -22.56
N CYS A 174 -5.09 2.54 -21.67
CA CYS A 174 -5.88 1.31 -21.58
C CYS A 174 -6.02 0.84 -20.13
N GLN A 175 -6.95 -0.08 -19.88
CA GLN A 175 -7.12 -0.68 -18.54
C GLN A 175 -7.50 -2.16 -18.57
N MET A 176 -7.12 -2.88 -17.52
CA MET A 176 -7.42 -4.29 -17.31
C MET A 176 -7.97 -4.49 -15.90
N GLY A 177 -9.17 -5.04 -15.75
CA GLY A 177 -9.84 -5.15 -14.46
C GLY A 177 -10.82 -3.99 -14.18
N GLY A 178 -11.04 -3.72 -12.90
CA GLY A 178 -11.87 -2.60 -12.42
C GLY A 178 -13.34 -2.72 -12.81
N GLY A 179 -13.88 -3.93 -12.81
CA GLY A 179 -15.26 -4.25 -13.17
C GLY A 179 -15.57 -4.20 -14.68
N LYS A 180 -14.63 -3.77 -15.54
CA LYS A 180 -14.82 -3.77 -17.01
C LYS A 180 -14.39 -5.07 -17.68
N THR A 181 -13.30 -5.66 -17.20
CA THR A 181 -12.77 -6.94 -17.65
C THR A 181 -12.29 -7.73 -16.43
N GLN A 182 -12.05 -9.03 -16.59
CA GLN A 182 -11.44 -9.85 -15.54
C GLN A 182 -9.95 -9.55 -15.44
N CYS A 183 -9.45 -9.37 -14.22
CA CYS A 183 -8.02 -9.22 -13.95
C CYS A 183 -7.65 -10.03 -12.71
N THR A 184 -6.73 -10.99 -12.86
CA THR A 184 -6.38 -11.95 -11.82
C THR A 184 -4.87 -12.07 -11.68
N GLU A 185 -4.37 -12.06 -10.46
CA GLU A 185 -2.96 -12.30 -10.14
C GLU A 185 -2.78 -13.50 -9.21
N LEU A 186 -1.92 -14.45 -9.59
CA LEU A 186 -1.70 -15.66 -8.80
C LEU A 186 -0.21 -15.96 -8.73
N VAL A 187 0.33 -16.03 -7.51
CA VAL A 187 1.65 -16.63 -7.27
C VAL A 187 1.47 -18.10 -6.90
N LYS A 188 2.28 -18.98 -7.48
CA LYS A 188 2.32 -20.39 -7.12
C LYS A 188 3.76 -20.90 -6.97
N MET A 189 4.00 -21.70 -5.94
CA MET A 189 5.22 -22.47 -5.83
C MET A 189 5.31 -23.46 -7.00
N ALA A 190 6.49 -23.57 -7.61
CA ALA A 190 6.80 -24.54 -8.65
C ALA A 190 8.04 -25.34 -8.28
N GLU A 191 8.19 -26.51 -8.88
CA GLU A 191 9.40 -27.29 -8.75
C GLU A 191 10.53 -26.67 -9.58
N MET A 192 11.78 -26.85 -9.13
CA MET A 192 12.97 -26.32 -9.81
C MET A 192 13.10 -26.73 -11.28
N SER A 193 12.50 -27.86 -11.65
CA SER A 193 12.52 -28.42 -13.01
C SER A 193 11.36 -27.95 -13.89
N GLU A 194 10.32 -27.34 -13.32
CA GLU A 194 9.10 -26.94 -14.04
C GLU A 194 9.23 -25.55 -14.69
N ILE A 195 10.18 -24.73 -14.23
CA ILE A 195 10.31 -23.33 -14.66
C ILE A 195 11.74 -22.95 -15.06
N ASP A 196 11.79 -22.02 -16.01
CA ASP A 196 13.02 -21.37 -16.46
C ASP A 196 13.12 -20.00 -15.79
N ASP A 197 14.25 -19.72 -15.14
CA ASP A 197 14.44 -18.41 -14.49
C ASP A 197 14.50 -17.28 -15.52
N GLY A 198 13.84 -16.16 -15.24
CA GLY A 198 13.82 -14.98 -16.10
C GLY A 198 12.89 -15.08 -17.30
N LYS A 199 12.18 -16.21 -17.46
CA LYS A 199 11.25 -16.39 -18.56
C LYS A 199 9.97 -15.59 -18.34
N VAL A 200 9.71 -14.68 -19.27
CA VAL A 200 8.48 -13.88 -19.33
C VAL A 200 7.75 -14.21 -20.62
N VAL A 201 6.49 -14.65 -20.50
CA VAL A 201 5.64 -15.02 -21.64
C VAL A 201 4.38 -14.16 -21.64
N VAL A 202 4.05 -13.55 -22.78
CA VAL A 202 2.76 -12.89 -23.01
C VAL A 202 1.93 -13.78 -23.93
N VAL A 203 0.76 -14.22 -23.46
CA VAL A 203 -0.16 -15.10 -24.20
C VAL A 203 -1.42 -14.32 -24.56
N GLY A 204 -1.50 -13.90 -25.83
CA GLY A 204 -2.57 -13.08 -26.37
C GLY A 204 -2.05 -11.75 -26.90
N LYS A 205 -2.91 -10.73 -26.94
CA LYS A 205 -2.56 -9.36 -27.34
C LYS A 205 -1.65 -8.70 -26.32
N ASP A 206 -0.73 -7.86 -26.79
CA ASP A 206 0.01 -6.94 -25.92
C ASP A 206 -0.65 -5.55 -25.95
N ILE A 207 -0.20 -4.63 -25.10
CA ILE A 207 -0.71 -3.26 -25.02
C ILE A 207 -0.49 -2.49 -26.34
N GLY A 208 0.60 -2.79 -27.07
CA GLY A 208 0.88 -2.17 -28.37
C GLY A 208 -0.16 -2.48 -29.46
N ASP A 209 -0.96 -3.53 -29.27
CA ASP A 209 -2.05 -3.90 -30.19
C ASP A 209 -3.37 -3.17 -29.89
N LEU A 210 -3.43 -2.40 -28.80
CA LEU A 210 -4.63 -1.72 -28.34
C LEU A 210 -4.74 -0.28 -28.86
N LYS A 211 -5.96 0.21 -28.95
CA LYS A 211 -6.25 1.64 -29.16
C LYS A 211 -6.51 2.34 -27.83
N GLU A 212 -6.33 3.65 -27.81
CA GLU A 212 -6.69 4.47 -26.65
C GLU A 212 -8.16 4.26 -26.25
N GLY A 213 -8.39 4.06 -24.95
CA GLY A 213 -9.68 3.79 -24.33
C GLY A 213 -10.06 2.31 -24.27
N GLU A 214 -9.33 1.41 -24.94
CA GLU A 214 -9.65 -0.02 -24.96
C GLU A 214 -9.37 -0.70 -23.61
N THR A 215 -10.05 -1.82 -23.40
CA THR A 215 -9.89 -2.67 -22.22
C THR A 215 -9.47 -4.08 -22.61
N LEU A 216 -8.65 -4.71 -21.78
CA LEU A 216 -8.14 -6.07 -21.99
C LEU A 216 -8.33 -6.88 -20.70
N PRO A 217 -8.66 -8.18 -20.73
CA PRO A 217 -8.53 -9.01 -19.55
C PRO A 217 -7.04 -9.27 -19.27
N LEU A 218 -6.66 -9.50 -18.01
CA LEU A 218 -5.27 -9.75 -17.64
C LEU A 218 -5.15 -10.86 -16.59
N GLY A 219 -4.33 -11.87 -16.87
CA GLY A 219 -3.94 -12.90 -15.92
C GLY A 219 -2.45 -12.79 -15.62
N ILE A 220 -2.06 -12.39 -14.42
CA ILE A 220 -0.67 -12.32 -13.96
C ILE A 220 -0.36 -13.62 -13.22
N TYR A 221 0.22 -14.60 -13.90
CA TYR A 221 0.60 -15.87 -13.29
C TYR A 221 2.11 -15.92 -13.04
N VAL A 222 2.50 -15.93 -11.76
CA VAL A 222 3.89 -15.97 -11.33
C VAL A 222 4.18 -17.34 -10.72
N GLN A 223 5.20 -18.00 -11.21
CA GLN A 223 5.71 -19.25 -10.66
C GLN A 223 7.07 -19.00 -10.02
N ILE A 224 7.24 -19.45 -8.78
CA ILE A 224 8.45 -19.26 -7.99
C ILE A 224 8.96 -20.62 -7.53
N ALA A 225 10.24 -20.89 -7.74
CA ALA A 225 10.94 -22.03 -7.16
C ALA A 225 12.08 -21.54 -6.27
N GLY A 226 12.26 -22.21 -5.13
CA GLY A 226 13.33 -21.90 -4.18
C GLY A 226 13.48 -23.04 -3.18
N ARG A 227 14.71 -23.35 -2.77
CA ARG A 227 14.96 -24.43 -1.78
C ARG A 227 14.30 -24.16 -0.43
N GLU A 228 14.23 -22.89 -0.05
CA GLU A 228 13.59 -22.43 1.18
C GLU A 228 12.19 -21.85 0.90
N PHE A 229 11.69 -21.91 -0.34
CA PHE A 229 10.35 -21.41 -0.66
C PHE A 229 9.29 -22.39 -0.17
N GLN A 230 8.21 -21.85 0.40
CA GLN A 230 7.10 -22.63 0.93
C GLN A 230 5.79 -22.09 0.41
N THR A 231 4.75 -22.94 0.36
CA THR A 231 3.40 -22.53 -0.07
C THR A 231 2.82 -21.41 0.79
N ASP A 232 3.29 -21.26 2.02
CA ASP A 232 2.86 -20.20 2.94
C ASP A 232 3.43 -18.83 2.56
N PHE A 233 4.43 -18.79 1.68
CA PHE A 233 5.00 -17.54 1.17
C PHE A 233 4.29 -17.04 -0.10
N GLU A 234 3.48 -17.87 -0.76
CA GLU A 234 2.70 -17.47 -1.94
C GLU A 234 1.92 -16.16 -1.74
N PRO A 235 1.07 -15.99 -0.69
CA PRO A 235 0.31 -14.74 -0.51
C PRO A 235 1.20 -13.52 -0.24
N ILE A 236 2.36 -13.71 0.39
CA ILE A 236 3.32 -12.63 0.69
C ILE A 236 3.92 -12.10 -0.60
N MET A 237 4.33 -13.01 -1.49
CA MET A 237 4.85 -12.67 -2.80
C MET A 237 3.78 -12.07 -3.70
N GLU A 238 2.56 -12.62 -3.66
CA GLU A 238 1.42 -12.13 -4.43
C GLU A 238 1.10 -10.68 -4.07
N ARG A 239 1.16 -10.31 -2.78
CA ARG A 239 0.95 -8.93 -2.36
C ARG A 239 2.01 -7.96 -2.87
N GLN A 240 3.23 -8.41 -3.14
CA GLN A 240 4.26 -7.53 -3.72
C GLN A 240 3.94 -7.13 -5.15
N ILE A 241 3.14 -7.91 -5.90
CA ILE A 241 2.72 -7.56 -7.27
C ILE A 241 2.13 -6.15 -7.30
N HIS A 242 1.31 -5.82 -6.29
CA HIS A 242 0.77 -4.47 -6.14
C HIS A 242 1.85 -3.38 -6.05
N HIS A 243 2.82 -3.53 -5.15
CA HIS A 243 3.87 -2.52 -4.96
C HIS A 243 4.78 -2.42 -6.18
N LEU A 244 5.21 -3.58 -6.70
CA LEU A 244 6.18 -3.66 -7.78
C LEU A 244 5.63 -3.13 -9.10
N ILE A 245 4.34 -3.36 -9.40
CA ILE A 245 3.71 -2.75 -10.58
C ILE A 245 3.54 -1.24 -10.39
N ASN A 246 3.12 -0.77 -9.21
CA ASN A 246 3.00 0.68 -8.95
C ASN A 246 4.35 1.40 -8.89
N TYR A 247 5.48 0.70 -8.79
CA TYR A 247 6.81 1.32 -8.90
C TYR A 247 7.17 1.68 -10.33
N ILE A 248 6.42 1.19 -11.33
CA ILE A 248 6.62 1.55 -12.73
C ILE A 248 5.91 2.88 -12.98
N GLN A 249 6.66 3.90 -13.36
CA GLN A 249 6.10 5.23 -13.64
C GLN A 249 5.02 5.16 -14.72
N GLY A 250 3.87 5.79 -14.45
CA GLY A 250 2.75 5.85 -15.37
C GLY A 250 1.87 4.59 -15.41
N ILE A 251 2.12 3.62 -14.51
CA ILE A 251 1.30 2.42 -14.33
C ILE A 251 0.65 2.47 -12.94
N MET A 252 -0.64 2.14 -12.88
CA MET A 252 -1.39 2.08 -11.62
C MET A 252 -1.97 0.69 -11.45
N HIS A 253 -1.67 0.04 -10.32
CA HIS A 253 -2.27 -1.22 -9.90
C HIS A 253 -3.08 -1.03 -8.61
N ILE A 254 -4.32 -1.52 -8.57
CA ILE A 254 -5.18 -1.51 -7.37
C ILE A 254 -5.83 -2.87 -7.25
N GLY A 255 -6.20 -3.25 -6.03
CA GLY A 255 -6.84 -4.54 -5.77
C GLY A 255 -5.79 -5.61 -5.51
N GLN A 256 -6.26 -6.84 -5.54
CA GLN A 256 -5.51 -8.04 -5.25
C GLN A 256 -6.24 -9.23 -5.87
N ARG A 257 -5.58 -10.39 -5.91
CA ARG A 257 -6.21 -11.67 -6.26
C ARG A 257 -6.95 -11.58 -7.60
N ASP A 258 -8.25 -11.89 -7.65
CA ASP A 258 -9.09 -11.86 -8.85
C ASP A 258 -9.90 -10.56 -9.02
N ILE A 259 -9.62 -9.54 -8.21
CA ILE A 259 -10.23 -8.21 -8.31
C ILE A 259 -9.17 -7.12 -8.56
N SER A 260 -8.01 -7.52 -9.09
CA SER A 260 -6.96 -6.60 -9.48
C SER A 260 -7.42 -5.64 -10.58
N TRP A 261 -6.75 -4.50 -10.68
CA TRP A 261 -7.07 -3.45 -11.62
C TRP A 261 -5.81 -2.69 -12.02
N VAL A 262 -5.41 -2.86 -13.27
CA VAL A 262 -4.26 -2.19 -13.87
C VAL A 262 -4.73 -1.11 -14.82
N ARG A 263 -4.15 0.09 -14.71
CA ARG A 263 -4.29 1.18 -15.68
C ARG A 263 -2.93 1.59 -16.21
N VAL A 264 -2.87 1.84 -17.51
CA VAL A 264 -1.67 2.26 -18.23
C VAL A 264 -1.88 3.68 -18.75
N SER A 265 -0.96 4.59 -18.43
CA SER A 265 -1.02 5.97 -18.91
C SER A 265 -0.51 6.12 -20.34
N LYS A 266 -0.95 7.18 -21.03
CA LYS A 266 -0.45 7.58 -22.36
C LYS A 266 1.08 7.78 -22.35
N ALA A 267 1.60 8.42 -21.31
CA ALA A 267 3.04 8.67 -21.15
C ALA A 267 3.87 7.37 -21.01
N ALA A 268 3.31 6.30 -20.44
CA ALA A 268 3.99 5.01 -20.40
C ALA A 268 4.08 4.38 -21.80
N ILE A 269 3.03 4.51 -22.62
CA ILE A 269 3.03 4.03 -24.02
C ILE A 269 4.05 4.79 -24.86
N GLU A 270 4.12 6.10 -24.74
CA GLU A 270 5.10 6.93 -25.46
C GLU A 270 6.55 6.53 -25.15
N LYS A 271 6.81 6.03 -23.95
CA LYS A 271 8.12 5.49 -23.55
C LYS A 271 8.38 4.08 -24.07
N GLY A 272 7.36 3.37 -24.55
CA GLY A 272 7.46 2.02 -25.08
C GLY A 272 7.10 0.91 -24.10
N PHE A 273 6.32 1.20 -23.05
CA PHE A 273 5.87 0.20 -22.08
C PHE A 273 5.05 -0.94 -22.74
N THR A 274 5.33 -2.17 -22.33
CA THR A 274 4.64 -3.40 -22.75
C THR A 274 4.25 -4.24 -21.53
N LEU A 275 3.36 -5.23 -21.71
CA LEU A 275 3.04 -6.15 -20.61
C LEU A 275 4.26 -6.93 -20.14
N LYS A 276 5.18 -7.28 -21.05
CA LYS A 276 6.41 -7.99 -20.72
C LYS A 276 7.22 -7.29 -19.62
N ASP A 277 7.19 -5.95 -19.58
CA ASP A 277 7.89 -5.16 -18.57
C ASP A 277 7.41 -5.46 -17.14
N ILE A 278 6.13 -5.81 -16.95
CA ILE A 278 5.60 -6.29 -15.66
C ILE A 278 6.36 -7.55 -15.24
N GLY A 279 6.53 -8.52 -16.15
CA GLY A 279 7.24 -9.76 -15.85
C GLY A 279 8.71 -9.55 -15.55
N VAL A 280 9.38 -8.64 -16.28
CA VAL A 280 10.78 -8.26 -16.04
C VAL A 280 10.95 -7.65 -14.65
N VAL A 281 10.07 -6.73 -14.28
CA VAL A 281 10.05 -6.11 -12.94
C VAL A 281 9.84 -7.14 -11.85
N LEU A 282 8.84 -8.00 -11.99
CA LEU A 282 8.53 -9.02 -10.98
C LEU A 282 9.69 -10.00 -10.78
N HIS A 283 10.30 -10.51 -11.87
CA HIS A 283 11.49 -11.38 -11.78
C HIS A 283 12.63 -10.68 -11.04
N ALA A 284 13.04 -9.49 -11.49
CA ALA A 284 14.19 -8.78 -10.93
C ALA A 284 13.98 -8.45 -9.44
N LYS A 285 12.77 -8.02 -9.08
CA LYS A 285 12.44 -7.56 -7.73
C LYS A 285 12.21 -8.68 -6.75
N PHE A 286 11.59 -9.79 -7.16
CA PHE A 286 11.47 -10.96 -6.31
C PHE A 286 12.84 -11.53 -5.95
N HIS A 287 13.74 -11.66 -6.94
CA HIS A 287 15.13 -12.04 -6.69
C HIS A 287 15.82 -11.07 -5.74
N GLN A 288 15.69 -9.77 -5.96
CA GLN A 288 16.38 -8.77 -5.15
C GLN A 288 15.92 -8.75 -3.69
N ASP A 289 14.61 -8.75 -3.46
CA ASP A 289 14.04 -8.48 -2.15
C ASP A 289 13.92 -9.77 -1.32
N PHE A 290 13.86 -10.93 -1.97
CA PHE A 290 13.65 -12.24 -1.35
C PHE A 290 14.75 -13.26 -1.65
N LYS A 291 16.00 -12.79 -1.79
CA LYS A 291 17.22 -13.57 -2.14
C LYS A 291 17.40 -14.89 -1.40
N LYS A 292 16.89 -15.01 -0.17
CA LYS A 292 17.04 -16.23 0.64
C LYS A 292 16.08 -17.34 0.22
N ILE A 293 14.90 -16.98 -0.28
CA ILE A 293 13.81 -17.92 -0.53
C ILE A 293 13.47 -18.06 -2.02
N VAL A 294 13.94 -17.15 -2.88
CA VAL A 294 13.69 -17.18 -4.33
C VAL A 294 14.96 -17.57 -5.09
N ASP A 295 14.89 -18.69 -5.83
CA ASP A 295 15.98 -19.16 -6.71
C ASP A 295 15.62 -19.04 -8.21
N LYS A 296 14.33 -19.19 -8.56
CA LYS A 296 13.84 -19.01 -9.93
C LYS A 296 12.47 -18.32 -9.94
N VAL A 297 12.24 -17.45 -10.93
CA VAL A 297 10.94 -16.85 -11.20
C VAL A 297 10.62 -16.92 -12.68
N GLN A 298 9.42 -17.40 -13.00
CA GLN A 298 8.82 -17.36 -14.34
C GLN A 298 7.49 -16.62 -14.27
N VAL A 299 7.23 -15.73 -15.23
CA VAL A 299 5.99 -14.94 -15.29
C VAL A 299 5.28 -15.21 -16.61
N THR A 300 3.99 -15.54 -16.54
CA THR A 300 3.10 -15.66 -17.70
C THR A 300 1.96 -14.65 -17.57
N LEU A 301 1.79 -13.84 -18.60
CA LEU A 301 0.79 -12.79 -18.69
C LEU A 301 -0.25 -13.19 -19.75
N TYR A 302 -1.45 -13.56 -19.31
CA TYR A 302 -2.55 -13.95 -20.18
C TYR A 302 -3.42 -12.75 -20.51
N THR A 303 -3.78 -12.57 -21.78
CA THR A 303 -4.69 -11.51 -22.23
C THR A 303 -5.82 -12.00 -23.12
N ASN A 304 -5.79 -13.28 -23.51
CA ASN A 304 -6.96 -13.94 -24.08
C ASN A 304 -8.00 -14.20 -23.00
N LYS A 305 -9.26 -13.89 -23.28
CA LYS A 305 -10.35 -14.05 -22.32
C LYS A 305 -10.44 -15.47 -21.74
N GLU A 306 -10.38 -16.50 -22.58
CA GLU A 306 -10.50 -17.89 -22.14
C GLU A 306 -9.37 -18.34 -21.21
N ASP A 307 -8.14 -17.87 -21.47
CA ASP A 307 -6.99 -18.20 -20.63
C ASP A 307 -7.07 -17.49 -19.28
N VAL A 308 -7.52 -16.23 -19.27
CA VAL A 308 -7.78 -15.48 -18.04
C VAL A 308 -8.90 -16.13 -17.23
N ASP A 309 -10.03 -16.51 -17.84
CA ASP A 309 -11.14 -17.16 -17.15
C ASP A 309 -10.71 -18.50 -16.50
N LYS A 310 -9.88 -19.30 -17.20
CA LYS A 310 -9.29 -20.53 -16.65
C LYS A 310 -8.36 -20.26 -15.47
N LEU A 311 -7.50 -19.25 -15.58
CA LEU A 311 -6.63 -18.83 -14.49
C LEU A 311 -7.46 -18.37 -13.28
N THR A 312 -8.51 -17.56 -13.49
CA THR A 312 -9.40 -17.08 -12.43
C THR A 312 -10.06 -18.23 -11.68
N ALA A 313 -10.58 -19.25 -12.39
CA ALA A 313 -11.18 -20.42 -11.75
C ALA A 313 -10.18 -21.18 -10.86
N ARG A 314 -8.95 -21.39 -11.35
CA ARG A 314 -7.87 -21.98 -10.55
C ARG A 314 -7.53 -21.10 -9.34
N ALA A 315 -7.32 -19.82 -9.57
CA ALA A 315 -6.89 -18.87 -8.55
C ALA A 315 -7.90 -18.79 -7.40
N ARG A 316 -9.21 -18.73 -7.69
CA ARG A 316 -10.27 -18.76 -6.67
C ARG A 316 -10.23 -20.01 -5.79
N THR A 317 -9.88 -21.17 -6.36
CA THR A 317 -9.73 -22.41 -5.59
C THR A 317 -8.53 -22.33 -4.63
N GLU A 318 -7.41 -21.78 -5.09
CA GLU A 318 -6.21 -21.55 -4.26
C GLU A 318 -6.49 -20.51 -3.16
N TYR A 319 -7.15 -19.39 -3.49
CA TYR A 319 -7.52 -18.36 -2.51
C TYR A 319 -8.44 -18.90 -1.43
N LYS A 320 -9.46 -19.69 -1.81
CA LYS A 320 -10.33 -20.37 -0.84
C LYS A 320 -9.52 -21.24 0.11
N THR A 321 -8.58 -22.03 -0.41
CA THR A 321 -7.69 -22.87 0.40
C THR A 321 -6.80 -22.05 1.33
N ARG A 322 -6.34 -20.86 0.92
CA ARG A 322 -5.55 -19.93 1.75
C ARG A 322 -6.40 -19.32 2.87
N ASP A 323 -7.62 -18.90 2.55
CA ASP A 323 -8.54 -18.29 3.52
C ASP A 323 -8.94 -19.29 4.61
N GLU A 324 -9.22 -20.55 4.24
CA GLU A 324 -9.64 -21.61 5.17
C GLU A 324 -8.56 -22.02 6.19
N ARG A 325 -7.29 -21.59 6.03
CA ARG A 325 -6.20 -21.92 6.96
C ARG A 325 -6.38 -21.28 8.33
N VAL A 326 -7.01 -20.11 8.39
CA VAL A 326 -7.22 -19.37 9.64
C VAL A 326 -8.57 -19.66 10.29
N ASP A 327 -9.48 -20.40 9.64
CA ASP A 327 -10.85 -20.66 10.13
C ASP A 327 -10.92 -21.33 11.50
N LYS A 328 -9.90 -22.13 11.84
CA LYS A 328 -9.83 -22.88 13.10
C LYS A 328 -9.16 -22.11 14.22
N MET A 329 -8.65 -20.91 13.95
CA MET A 329 -7.96 -20.08 14.92
C MET A 329 -8.93 -19.02 15.46
N THR A 330 -8.87 -18.75 16.75
CA THR A 330 -9.63 -17.65 17.37
C THR A 330 -8.70 -16.55 17.89
N ASP A 331 -9.26 -15.36 18.08
CA ASP A 331 -8.53 -14.23 18.68
C ASP A 331 -8.16 -14.51 20.15
N GLU A 332 -8.87 -15.43 20.80
CA GLU A 332 -8.57 -15.92 22.14
C GLU A 332 -7.39 -16.92 22.17
N ASP A 333 -7.15 -17.68 21.11
CA ASP A 333 -6.10 -18.72 21.04
C ASP A 333 -4.68 -18.15 20.87
N VAL A 334 -4.54 -16.87 20.56
CA VAL A 334 -3.25 -16.24 20.26
C VAL A 334 -3.00 -15.02 21.14
N ASP A 335 -1.80 -14.90 21.73
CA ASP A 335 -1.42 -13.71 22.51
C ASP A 335 -0.86 -12.56 21.65
N THR A 336 -0.62 -12.84 20.37
CA THR A 336 0.02 -11.93 19.43
C THR A 336 -0.87 -11.72 18.22
N PHE A 337 -1.16 -10.48 17.90
CA PHE A 337 -1.66 -10.05 16.60
C PHE A 337 -0.50 -9.54 15.75
N TYR A 338 -0.77 -9.19 14.50
CA TYR A 338 0.25 -8.58 13.64
C TYR A 338 -0.25 -7.29 13.04
N SER A 339 0.60 -6.28 13.04
CA SER A 339 0.34 -5.05 12.30
C SER A 339 0.60 -5.23 10.80
N CYS A 340 0.09 -4.30 10.00
CA CYS A 340 0.49 -4.09 8.63
C CYS A 340 0.49 -2.58 8.32
N THR A 341 1.65 -2.03 8.02
CA THR A 341 1.84 -0.61 7.65
C THR A 341 2.12 -0.40 6.16
N LEU A 342 1.92 -1.43 5.32
CA LEU A 342 2.18 -1.37 3.87
C LEU A 342 1.48 -0.17 3.19
N CYS A 343 0.22 0.07 3.54
CA CYS A 343 -0.58 1.13 2.92
C CYS A 343 -0.24 2.54 3.42
N GLN A 344 0.74 2.71 4.32
CA GLN A 344 1.19 4.05 4.74
C GLN A 344 1.88 4.84 3.63
N SER A 345 2.22 4.19 2.50
CA SER A 345 2.69 4.88 1.29
C SER A 345 1.68 5.91 0.75
N PHE A 346 0.37 5.68 0.95
CA PHE A 346 -0.69 6.60 0.53
C PHE A 346 -1.70 6.96 1.63
N ALA A 347 -1.72 6.24 2.77
CA ALA A 347 -2.55 6.53 3.94
C ALA A 347 -1.67 6.62 5.21
N PRO A 348 -0.93 7.73 5.42
CA PRO A 348 0.19 7.77 6.38
C PRO A 348 -0.16 7.52 7.85
N SER A 349 -1.41 7.77 8.26
CA SER A 349 -1.91 7.51 9.62
C SER A 349 -2.54 6.14 9.79
N HIS A 350 -2.75 5.40 8.69
CA HIS A 350 -3.42 4.10 8.73
C HIS A 350 -2.47 3.02 9.27
N VAL A 351 -3.02 2.15 10.11
CA VAL A 351 -2.38 0.94 10.60
C VAL A 351 -3.46 -0.15 10.62
N CYS A 352 -3.26 -1.22 9.87
CA CYS A 352 -4.04 -2.44 10.07
C CYS A 352 -3.44 -3.20 11.25
N THR A 353 -4.27 -3.73 12.14
CA THR A 353 -3.88 -4.85 13.01
C THR A 353 -4.76 -6.04 12.66
N VAL A 354 -4.11 -7.14 12.30
CA VAL A 354 -4.69 -8.37 11.78
C VAL A 354 -4.70 -9.42 12.89
N SER A 355 -5.87 -9.98 13.15
CA SER A 355 -6.09 -11.09 14.07
C SER A 355 -6.61 -12.31 13.30
N PRO A 356 -6.59 -13.52 13.89
CA PRO A 356 -7.18 -14.70 13.27
C PRO A 356 -8.62 -14.48 12.76
N GLU A 357 -9.45 -13.77 13.54
CA GLU A 357 -10.86 -13.52 13.23
C GLU A 357 -11.13 -12.12 12.66
N ARG A 358 -10.07 -11.37 12.33
CA ARG A 358 -10.13 -10.10 11.59
C ARG A 358 -9.00 -10.01 10.57
N THR A 359 -9.28 -10.56 9.39
CA THR A 359 -8.41 -10.48 8.22
C THR A 359 -8.14 -9.01 7.84
N GLY A 360 -6.96 -8.72 7.29
CA GLY A 360 -6.66 -7.38 6.78
C GLY A 360 -7.73 -6.94 5.78
N LEU A 361 -8.13 -5.66 5.83
CA LEU A 361 -9.25 -5.16 5.03
C LEU A 361 -9.10 -5.35 3.51
N CYS A 362 -7.87 -5.53 3.04
CA CYS A 362 -7.58 -5.87 1.65
C CYS A 362 -7.90 -7.31 1.27
N GLY A 363 -8.24 -8.21 2.20
CA GLY A 363 -8.46 -9.63 1.91
C GLY A 363 -7.22 -10.42 1.50
N ALA A 364 -6.11 -9.77 1.14
CA ALA A 364 -4.88 -10.44 0.70
C ALA A 364 -4.07 -11.04 1.86
N TYR A 365 -4.07 -10.41 3.03
CA TYR A 365 -3.29 -10.82 4.20
C TYR A 365 -4.20 -11.21 5.37
N ASN A 366 -4.09 -12.46 5.80
CA ASN A 366 -4.59 -12.95 7.08
C ASN A 366 -3.47 -12.97 8.16
N TRP A 367 -3.80 -13.46 9.35
CA TRP A 367 -2.86 -13.50 10.47
C TRP A 367 -1.60 -14.33 10.20
N MET A 368 -1.74 -15.49 9.53
CA MET A 368 -0.62 -16.37 9.17
C MET A 368 0.29 -15.70 8.14
N ASP A 369 -0.28 -14.99 7.17
CA ASP A 369 0.48 -14.26 6.16
C ASP A 369 1.33 -13.15 6.80
N CYS A 370 0.76 -12.41 7.76
CA CYS A 370 1.49 -11.37 8.49
C CYS A 370 2.62 -11.97 9.36
N LYS A 371 2.37 -13.13 9.98
CA LYS A 371 3.40 -13.87 10.73
C LYS A 371 4.56 -14.29 9.83
N ALA A 372 4.26 -14.95 8.71
CA ALA A 372 5.27 -15.40 7.77
C ALA A 372 6.03 -14.22 7.12
N SER A 373 5.34 -13.10 6.85
CA SER A 373 5.99 -11.87 6.36
C SER A 373 7.02 -11.32 7.34
N PHE A 374 6.71 -11.33 8.65
CA PHE A 374 7.66 -10.95 9.69
C PHE A 374 8.85 -11.92 9.80
N GLU A 375 8.62 -13.22 9.65
CA GLU A 375 9.69 -14.23 9.66
C GLU A 375 10.67 -14.06 8.49
N ILE A 376 10.16 -13.70 7.30
CA ILE A 376 10.99 -13.39 6.12
C ILE A 376 11.76 -12.08 6.32
N ASN A 377 11.07 -11.04 6.80
CA ASN A 377 11.65 -9.71 6.98
C ASN A 377 11.23 -9.09 8.33
N PRO A 378 12.05 -9.29 9.39
CA PRO A 378 11.76 -8.74 10.72
C PRO A 378 11.73 -7.21 10.78
N THR A 379 12.32 -6.54 9.79
CA THR A 379 12.28 -5.07 9.65
C THR A 379 11.18 -4.57 8.71
N GLY A 380 10.33 -5.49 8.26
CA GLY A 380 9.26 -5.24 7.31
C GLY A 380 8.04 -4.53 7.93
N PRO A 381 6.99 -4.36 7.13
CA PRO A 381 5.77 -3.64 7.50
C PRO A 381 4.86 -4.44 8.44
N ASN A 382 5.10 -5.74 8.59
CA ASN A 382 4.36 -6.60 9.48
C ASN A 382 5.16 -6.80 10.77
N GLN A 383 4.64 -6.30 11.88
CA GLN A 383 5.31 -6.37 13.18
C GLN A 383 4.39 -7.06 14.19
N PRO A 384 4.92 -7.93 15.06
CA PRO A 384 4.13 -8.57 16.12
C PRO A 384 3.61 -7.51 17.10
N VAL A 385 2.35 -7.66 17.49
CA VAL A 385 1.66 -6.82 18.45
C VAL A 385 1.10 -7.71 19.56
N LEU A 386 1.75 -7.70 20.72
CA LEU A 386 1.23 -8.41 21.90
C LEU A 386 -0.09 -7.76 22.30
N LYS A 387 -1.13 -8.57 22.60
CA LYS A 387 -2.44 -8.03 22.99
C LYS A 387 -2.36 -7.19 24.28
N GLY A 388 -1.49 -7.58 25.21
CA GLY A 388 -1.41 -6.94 26.53
C GLY A 388 -2.73 -7.10 27.30
N LYS A 389 -3.08 -6.11 28.12
CA LYS A 389 -4.35 -6.12 28.86
C LYS A 389 -5.55 -5.94 27.93
N VAL A 390 -6.58 -6.78 28.09
CA VAL A 390 -7.88 -6.59 27.45
C VAL A 390 -8.64 -5.48 28.18
N LEU A 391 -8.89 -4.36 27.51
CA LEU A 391 -9.53 -3.17 28.07
C LEU A 391 -11.05 -3.20 27.89
N ASP A 392 -11.53 -3.70 26.75
CA ASP A 392 -12.95 -3.93 26.47
C ASP A 392 -13.08 -5.25 25.67
N PRO A 393 -13.49 -6.37 26.30
CA PRO A 393 -13.62 -7.65 25.61
C PRO A 393 -14.79 -7.67 24.61
N LYS A 394 -15.85 -6.86 24.83
CA LYS A 394 -17.02 -6.81 23.95
C LYS A 394 -16.65 -6.12 22.64
N ARG A 395 -15.94 -5.00 22.72
CA ARG A 395 -15.55 -4.20 21.54
C ARG A 395 -14.17 -4.59 20.99
N GLY A 396 -13.42 -5.43 21.70
CA GLY A 396 -12.09 -5.87 21.29
C GLY A 396 -11.08 -4.73 21.38
N ARG A 397 -10.97 -4.10 22.55
CA ARG A 397 -9.95 -3.08 22.83
C ARG A 397 -8.82 -3.69 23.64
N PHE A 398 -7.60 -3.54 23.14
CA PHE A 398 -6.39 -4.17 23.67
C PHE A 398 -5.31 -3.12 23.91
N GLU A 399 -4.73 -3.09 25.11
CA GLU A 399 -3.73 -2.10 25.51
C GLU A 399 -2.51 -2.11 24.57
N GLY A 400 -1.98 -3.29 24.25
CA GLY A 400 -0.81 -3.40 23.38
C GLY A 400 -1.10 -2.98 21.93
N VAL A 401 -2.36 -3.07 21.49
CA VAL A 401 -2.75 -2.54 20.18
C VAL A 401 -2.82 -1.00 20.23
N ASP A 402 -3.45 -0.42 21.26
CA ASP A 402 -3.50 1.04 21.45
C ASP A 402 -2.09 1.66 21.48
N GLU A 403 -1.15 1.04 22.21
CA GLU A 403 0.25 1.48 22.27
C GLU A 403 0.94 1.42 20.90
N PHE A 404 0.76 0.31 20.18
CA PHE A 404 1.38 0.13 18.87
C PHE A 404 0.86 1.14 17.86
N ILE A 405 -0.47 1.28 17.75
CA ILE A 405 -1.08 2.14 16.74
C ILE A 405 -0.78 3.62 17.02
N LYS A 406 -0.77 4.06 18.29
CA LYS A 406 -0.40 5.43 18.65
C LYS A 406 1.00 5.77 18.15
N LYS A 407 1.95 4.84 18.28
CA LYS A 407 3.31 5.01 17.74
C LYS A 407 3.33 4.96 16.22
N ALA A 408 2.75 3.93 15.61
CA ALA A 408 2.82 3.67 14.18
C ALA A 408 2.04 4.70 13.34
N SER A 409 0.99 5.31 13.89
CA SER A 409 0.23 6.39 13.26
C SER A 409 0.77 7.79 13.61
N LYS A 410 1.91 7.90 14.30
CA LYS A 410 2.52 9.16 14.75
C LYS A 410 1.56 10.01 15.62
N GLY A 411 0.79 9.36 16.47
CA GLY A 411 -0.19 10.00 17.37
C GLY A 411 -1.53 10.35 16.74
N ALA A 412 -1.73 10.15 15.43
CA ALA A 412 -3.00 10.45 14.77
C ALA A 412 -4.17 9.59 15.25
N ILE A 413 -3.91 8.33 15.64
CA ILE A 413 -4.89 7.37 16.12
C ILE A 413 -4.42 6.86 17.48
N GLU A 414 -5.18 7.15 18.54
CA GLU A 414 -4.82 6.71 19.89
C GLU A 414 -5.36 5.33 20.24
N THR A 415 -6.52 4.97 19.70
CA THR A 415 -7.22 3.72 19.98
C THR A 415 -8.15 3.37 18.82
N TYR A 416 -8.46 2.08 18.67
CA TYR A 416 -9.67 1.65 17.97
C TYR A 416 -10.19 0.31 18.51
N ASN A 417 -11.45 0.02 18.22
CA ASN A 417 -12.14 -1.21 18.60
C ASN A 417 -12.11 -2.24 17.45
N PHE A 418 -11.75 -3.49 17.77
CA PHE A 418 -11.69 -4.55 16.76
C PHE A 418 -13.06 -5.04 16.32
N TYR A 419 -14.04 -4.96 17.20
CA TYR A 419 -15.34 -5.58 17.01
C TYR A 419 -16.47 -4.53 16.97
N SER A 420 -16.15 -3.25 16.76
CA SER A 420 -17.14 -2.19 16.64
C SER A 420 -16.81 -1.30 15.43
N MET A 421 -17.84 -0.99 14.65
CA MET A 421 -17.84 0.05 13.62
C MET A 421 -18.40 1.39 14.14
N VAL A 422 -19.14 1.36 15.25
CA VAL A 422 -19.77 2.56 15.84
C VAL A 422 -18.80 3.33 16.74
N HIS A 423 -18.06 2.62 17.57
CA HIS A 423 -17.19 3.26 18.55
C HIS A 423 -15.74 3.14 18.11
N ALA A 424 -15.08 4.26 17.80
CA ALA A 424 -13.67 4.33 17.41
C ALA A 424 -13.26 3.16 16.48
N PRO A 425 -13.85 3.03 15.28
CA PRO A 425 -13.51 1.95 14.37
C PRO A 425 -12.07 2.05 13.89
N MET A 426 -11.51 0.89 13.51
CA MET A 426 -10.23 0.85 12.78
C MET A 426 -10.34 1.73 11.53
N THR A 427 -9.26 2.47 11.25
CA THR A 427 -9.17 3.32 10.07
C THR A 427 -9.15 2.49 8.78
N THR A 428 -9.47 3.10 7.64
CA THR A 428 -9.37 2.44 6.34
C THR A 428 -8.41 3.17 5.41
N CYS A 429 -7.50 2.43 4.76
CA CYS A 429 -6.58 3.04 3.79
C CYS A 429 -7.24 3.34 2.44
N GLY A 430 -7.89 2.34 1.82
CA GLY A 430 -8.54 2.50 0.51
C GLY A 430 -8.47 1.27 -0.40
N CYS A 431 -7.73 0.23 0.00
CA CYS A 431 -7.67 -1.05 -0.71
C CYS A 431 -8.68 -2.09 -0.19
N CYS A 432 -9.68 -1.69 0.62
CA CYS A 432 -10.71 -2.61 1.09
C CYS A 432 -11.48 -3.26 -0.06
N GLU A 433 -11.89 -4.50 0.15
CA GLU A 433 -12.76 -5.21 -0.80
C GLU A 433 -14.21 -4.75 -0.65
N CYS A 434 -14.62 -4.51 0.60
CA CYS A 434 -15.96 -4.10 0.99
C CYS A 434 -15.93 -2.91 1.94
N ILE A 435 -17.04 -2.18 1.99
CA ILE A 435 -17.29 -1.13 2.98
C ILE A 435 -18.61 -1.42 3.67
N ALA A 436 -18.57 -1.51 4.99
CA ALA A 436 -19.77 -1.54 5.83
C ALA A 436 -20.18 -0.11 6.18
N ALA A 437 -21.49 0.16 6.13
CA ALA A 437 -22.10 1.44 6.49
C ALA A 437 -23.35 1.20 7.34
N MET A 438 -23.52 2.01 8.39
CA MET A 438 -24.71 1.95 9.24
C MET A 438 -25.96 2.44 8.50
N LEU A 439 -27.09 1.76 8.71
CA LEU A 439 -28.43 2.14 8.27
C LEU A 439 -29.32 2.36 9.49
N PRO A 440 -29.41 3.60 10.02
CA PRO A 440 -30.07 3.88 11.29
C PRO A 440 -31.56 3.51 11.31
N SER A 441 -32.29 3.76 10.23
CA SER A 441 -33.74 3.49 10.15
C SER A 441 -34.04 2.00 10.15
N CYS A 442 -33.06 1.18 9.76
CA CYS A 442 -33.14 -0.28 9.77
C CYS A 442 -32.51 -0.91 11.04
N ASN A 443 -32.01 -0.10 11.97
CA ASN A 443 -31.22 -0.52 13.14
C ASN A 443 -30.10 -1.52 12.77
N GLY A 444 -29.50 -1.33 11.59
CA GLY A 444 -28.65 -2.32 10.95
C GLY A 444 -27.46 -1.72 10.22
N VAL A 445 -26.80 -2.58 9.46
CA VAL A 445 -25.60 -2.30 8.69
C VAL A 445 -25.79 -2.88 7.29
N MET A 446 -25.35 -2.14 6.29
CA MET A 446 -25.17 -2.67 4.94
C MET A 446 -23.68 -2.93 4.67
N THR A 447 -23.37 -3.79 3.71
CA THR A 447 -22.02 -3.86 3.12
C THR A 447 -22.09 -3.84 1.61
N VAL A 448 -21.12 -3.19 0.97
CA VAL A 448 -20.99 -3.12 -0.49
C VAL A 448 -19.57 -3.42 -0.93
N GLY A 449 -19.43 -4.31 -1.91
CA GLY A 449 -18.15 -4.68 -2.51
C GLY A 449 -17.73 -3.73 -3.63
N ARG A 450 -16.42 -3.66 -3.89
CA ARG A 450 -15.81 -2.83 -4.95
C ARG A 450 -16.37 -3.08 -6.35
N ASP A 451 -16.82 -4.29 -6.61
CA ASP A 451 -17.31 -4.73 -7.91
C ASP A 451 -18.74 -4.24 -8.21
N TYR A 452 -19.47 -3.76 -7.20
CA TYR A 452 -20.81 -3.23 -7.35
C TYR A 452 -20.80 -1.72 -7.63
N SER A 453 -21.37 -1.32 -8.78
CA SER A 453 -21.38 0.07 -9.25
C SER A 453 -22.68 0.84 -8.99
N GLY A 454 -23.69 0.17 -8.42
CA GLY A 454 -25.00 0.77 -8.16
C GLY A 454 -25.03 1.66 -6.92
N GLU A 455 -26.18 2.30 -6.71
CA GLU A 455 -26.49 2.98 -5.44
C GLU A 455 -26.79 1.96 -4.35
N THR A 456 -26.69 2.42 -3.11
CA THR A 456 -26.92 1.61 -1.91
C THR A 456 -27.84 2.35 -0.95
N PRO A 457 -28.47 1.66 0.02
CA PRO A 457 -29.35 2.29 0.99
C PRO A 457 -28.72 3.41 1.83
N SER A 458 -27.37 3.50 1.88
CA SER A 458 -26.69 4.64 2.52
C SER A 458 -26.72 5.93 1.69
N GLY A 459 -27.37 5.93 0.52
CA GLY A 459 -27.39 7.05 -0.43
C GLY A 459 -26.06 7.27 -1.15
N MET A 460 -25.15 6.30 -1.14
CA MET A 460 -23.81 6.41 -1.73
C MET A 460 -23.41 5.13 -2.46
N LYS A 461 -22.75 5.28 -3.62
CA LYS A 461 -22.01 4.20 -4.28
C LYS A 461 -20.75 3.83 -3.51
N PHE A 462 -20.19 2.64 -3.79
CA PHE A 462 -18.90 2.20 -3.26
C PHE A 462 -17.79 3.25 -3.45
N THR A 463 -17.68 3.86 -4.63
CA THR A 463 -16.64 4.85 -4.92
C THR A 463 -16.75 6.10 -4.06
N THR A 464 -17.97 6.52 -3.73
CA THR A 464 -18.22 7.66 -2.86
C THR A 464 -17.86 7.31 -1.41
N LEU A 465 -18.33 6.15 -0.93
CA LEU A 465 -17.97 5.63 0.39
C LEU A 465 -16.45 5.51 0.57
N ALA A 466 -15.75 4.94 -0.41
CA ALA A 466 -14.29 4.80 -0.39
C ALA A 466 -13.58 6.16 -0.31
N GLY A 467 -14.14 7.20 -0.93
CA GLY A 467 -13.63 8.57 -0.84
C GLY A 467 -13.85 9.23 0.52
N VAL A 468 -14.97 8.90 1.20
CA VAL A 468 -15.32 9.48 2.51
C VAL A 468 -14.46 8.91 3.64
N MET A 469 -14.16 7.61 3.60
CA MET A 469 -13.55 6.90 4.74
C MET A 469 -12.13 6.36 4.48
N GLY A 470 -11.66 6.41 3.24
CA GLY A 470 -10.28 6.12 2.90
C GLY A 470 -9.29 7.18 3.42
N GLY A 471 -8.00 6.88 3.35
CA GLY A 471 -6.93 7.82 3.73
C GLY A 471 -6.46 7.73 5.18
N GLY A 472 -7.02 6.84 5.99
CA GLY A 472 -6.53 6.56 7.34
C GLY A 472 -7.14 7.41 8.46
N ALA A 473 -8.32 7.97 8.24
CA ALA A 473 -9.15 8.54 9.30
C ALA A 473 -10.01 7.46 9.99
N SER A 474 -10.41 7.71 11.23
CA SER A 474 -11.42 6.90 11.92
C SER A 474 -12.79 7.51 11.67
N SER A 475 -13.72 6.71 11.14
CA SER A 475 -15.02 7.17 10.68
C SER A 475 -16.14 6.36 11.34
N PRO A 476 -16.59 6.73 12.56
CA PRO A 476 -17.72 6.10 13.23
C PRO A 476 -18.92 5.89 12.29
N GLY A 477 -19.46 4.67 12.25
CA GLY A 477 -20.55 4.27 11.35
C GLY A 477 -20.09 3.73 9.99
N PHE A 478 -18.79 3.77 9.68
CA PHE A 478 -18.22 3.21 8.45
C PHE A 478 -16.95 2.42 8.74
N VAL A 479 -16.78 1.25 8.12
CA VAL A 479 -15.53 0.50 8.21
C VAL A 479 -15.25 -0.31 6.94
N GLY A 480 -14.01 -0.25 6.46
CA GLY A 480 -13.55 -1.05 5.34
C GLY A 480 -13.14 -2.44 5.83
N HIS A 481 -13.50 -3.47 5.09
CA HIS A 481 -13.20 -4.85 5.44
C HIS A 481 -13.02 -5.71 4.19
N SER A 482 -12.52 -6.94 4.37
CA SER A 482 -12.47 -7.94 3.30
C SER A 482 -13.81 -8.64 3.15
N LYS A 483 -14.06 -9.26 1.98
CA LYS A 483 -15.25 -10.10 1.77
C LYS A 483 -15.31 -11.22 2.81
N PHE A 484 -14.18 -11.87 3.03
CA PHE A 484 -14.03 -12.97 3.98
C PHE A 484 -14.34 -12.56 5.43
N ASN A 485 -14.04 -11.32 5.83
CA ASN A 485 -14.28 -10.84 7.19
C ASN A 485 -15.77 -10.82 7.57
N VAL A 486 -16.69 -10.68 6.61
CA VAL A 486 -18.16 -10.66 6.86
C VAL A 486 -18.62 -11.88 7.67
N THR A 487 -18.02 -13.05 7.42
CA THR A 487 -18.43 -14.32 8.03
C THR A 487 -17.51 -14.78 9.16
N GLN A 488 -16.48 -14.00 9.51
CA GLN A 488 -15.64 -14.28 10.67
C GLN A 488 -16.42 -13.96 11.96
N LYS A 489 -16.23 -14.76 13.02
CA LYS A 489 -17.11 -14.71 14.21
C LYS A 489 -17.10 -13.36 14.94
N LYS A 490 -15.99 -12.61 14.83
CA LYS A 490 -15.80 -11.30 15.48
C LYS A 490 -16.23 -10.11 14.62
N PHE A 491 -16.75 -10.33 13.41
CA PHE A 491 -17.25 -9.26 12.53
C PHE A 491 -18.26 -8.39 13.26
N ILE A 492 -17.89 -7.13 13.57
CA ILE A 492 -18.68 -6.13 14.33
C ILE A 492 -19.43 -6.70 15.56
N LEU A 493 -18.85 -7.70 16.24
CA LEU A 493 -19.52 -8.43 17.32
C LEU A 493 -19.96 -7.51 18.49
N GLY A 494 -19.18 -6.47 18.78
CA GLY A 494 -19.50 -5.45 19.78
C GLY A 494 -20.75 -4.64 19.48
N ASP A 495 -21.19 -4.59 18.21
CA ASP A 495 -22.37 -3.86 17.75
C ASP A 495 -23.57 -4.79 17.45
N GLY A 496 -23.39 -6.11 17.59
CA GLY A 496 -24.43 -7.11 17.33
C GLY A 496 -24.07 -8.16 16.28
N GLY A 497 -22.88 -8.06 15.69
CA GLY A 497 -22.35 -9.09 14.80
C GLY A 497 -23.03 -9.13 13.43
N LEU A 498 -22.93 -10.29 12.78
CA LEU A 498 -23.52 -10.54 11.46
C LEU A 498 -25.04 -10.32 11.42
N LEU A 499 -25.76 -10.51 12.54
CA LEU A 499 -27.21 -10.29 12.62
C LEU A 499 -27.63 -8.83 12.40
N ARG A 500 -26.69 -7.89 12.38
CA ARG A 500 -26.93 -6.49 11.96
C ARG A 500 -26.95 -6.30 10.45
N MET A 501 -26.49 -7.26 9.67
CA MET A 501 -26.40 -7.14 8.21
C MET A 501 -27.79 -7.15 7.59
N VAL A 502 -28.29 -5.99 7.14
CA VAL A 502 -29.64 -5.84 6.57
C VAL A 502 -29.63 -5.70 5.05
N TRP A 503 -28.50 -5.34 4.45
CA TRP A 503 -28.40 -5.19 3.00
C TRP A 503 -27.01 -5.56 2.46
N MET A 504 -26.99 -6.28 1.33
CA MET A 504 -25.78 -6.69 0.63
C MET A 504 -26.08 -6.86 -0.87
N PRO A 505 -25.20 -6.45 -1.80
CA PRO A 505 -25.40 -6.70 -3.21
C PRO A 505 -25.59 -8.19 -3.47
N LYS A 506 -26.51 -8.55 -4.35
CA LYS A 506 -26.87 -9.95 -4.64
C LYS A 506 -25.64 -10.78 -5.00
N MET A 507 -24.73 -10.24 -5.81
CA MET A 507 -23.49 -10.91 -6.19
C MET A 507 -22.61 -11.30 -4.99
N LEU A 508 -22.51 -10.43 -3.97
CA LEU A 508 -21.71 -10.68 -2.77
C LEU A 508 -22.45 -11.63 -1.83
N LYS A 509 -23.77 -11.50 -1.76
CA LYS A 509 -24.64 -12.41 -0.99
C LYS A 509 -24.59 -13.83 -1.54
N GLU A 510 -24.60 -14.00 -2.86
CA GLU A 510 -24.45 -15.31 -3.52
C GLU A 510 -23.05 -15.90 -3.28
N GLU A 511 -22.00 -15.08 -3.37
CA GLU A 511 -20.61 -15.50 -3.09
C GLU A 511 -20.44 -16.02 -1.65
N LEU A 512 -21.13 -15.40 -0.68
CA LEU A 512 -21.02 -15.72 0.74
C LEU A 512 -22.20 -16.54 1.29
N TYR A 513 -23.12 -16.98 0.44
CA TYR A 513 -24.44 -17.50 0.85
C TYR A 513 -24.35 -18.62 1.89
N ASP A 514 -23.59 -19.66 1.57
CA ASP A 514 -23.42 -20.82 2.45
C ASP A 514 -22.74 -20.43 3.78
N LYS A 515 -21.76 -19.52 3.73
CA LYS A 515 -21.04 -19.05 4.91
C LYS A 515 -21.90 -18.17 5.80
N ILE A 516 -22.73 -17.29 5.21
CA ILE A 516 -23.68 -16.46 5.94
C ILE A 516 -24.72 -17.33 6.64
N ASN A 517 -25.27 -18.34 5.95
CA ASN A 517 -26.24 -19.25 6.54
C ASN A 517 -25.63 -20.15 7.63
N ALA A 518 -24.41 -20.67 7.42
CA ALA A 518 -23.69 -21.39 8.46
C ALA A 518 -23.48 -20.53 9.71
N ARG A 519 -23.02 -19.28 9.53
CA ARG A 519 -22.78 -18.36 10.64
C ARG A 519 -24.08 -17.88 11.30
N GLY A 520 -25.14 -17.63 10.53
CA GLY A 520 -26.48 -17.32 11.02
C GLY A 520 -27.02 -18.42 11.92
N LYS A 521 -26.86 -19.69 11.51
CA LYS A 521 -27.25 -20.86 12.30
C LYS A 521 -26.48 -20.96 13.61
N GLU A 522 -25.17 -20.69 13.61
CA GLU A 522 -24.37 -20.59 14.85
C GLU A 522 -24.87 -19.47 15.79
N MET A 523 -25.55 -18.45 15.26
CA MET A 523 -26.16 -17.35 15.99
C MET A 523 -27.67 -17.56 16.26
N GLY A 524 -28.21 -18.74 15.92
CA GLY A 524 -29.60 -19.12 16.19
C GLY A 524 -30.63 -18.72 15.13
N ILE A 525 -30.20 -18.31 13.93
CA ILE A 525 -31.08 -17.92 12.82
C ILE A 525 -30.84 -18.80 11.59
N ASP A 526 -31.82 -19.62 11.24
CA ASP A 526 -31.78 -20.41 10.00
C ASP A 526 -32.08 -19.53 8.78
N ASN A 527 -31.44 -19.84 7.65
CA ASN A 527 -31.60 -19.13 6.37
C ASN A 527 -31.40 -17.60 6.48
N PHE A 528 -30.47 -17.16 7.33
CA PHE A 528 -30.23 -15.75 7.58
C PHE A 528 -29.94 -14.95 6.30
N ALA A 529 -29.27 -15.54 5.30
CA ALA A 529 -28.99 -14.86 4.03
C ALA A 529 -30.27 -14.40 3.30
N ASP A 530 -31.38 -15.15 3.41
CA ASP A 530 -32.65 -14.82 2.76
C ASP A 530 -33.41 -13.69 3.46
N MET A 531 -32.96 -13.29 4.66
CA MET A 531 -33.49 -12.16 5.40
C MET A 531 -32.78 -10.85 5.05
N ILE A 532 -31.62 -10.92 4.37
CA ILE A 532 -30.81 -9.75 3.99
C ILE A 532 -31.29 -9.21 2.64
N ALA A 533 -31.69 -7.94 2.61
CA ALA A 533 -32.10 -7.27 1.37
C ALA A 533 -30.92 -7.13 0.39
N ASP A 534 -31.23 -6.92 -0.88
CA ASP A 534 -30.26 -6.63 -1.93
C ASP A 534 -30.84 -5.59 -2.90
N GLU A 535 -30.12 -5.25 -3.97
CA GLU A 535 -30.55 -4.27 -4.96
C GLU A 535 -31.83 -4.66 -5.72
N THR A 536 -32.27 -5.92 -5.65
CA THR A 536 -33.54 -6.37 -6.24
C THR A 536 -34.74 -6.14 -5.33
N VAL A 537 -34.50 -5.88 -4.04
CA VAL A 537 -35.51 -5.46 -3.06
C VAL A 537 -35.63 -3.93 -3.04
N GLY A 538 -34.51 -3.22 -2.95
CA GLY A 538 -34.49 -1.76 -2.88
C GLY A 538 -33.07 -1.19 -2.67
N ILE A 539 -32.93 0.10 -2.91
CA ILE A 539 -31.67 0.85 -2.82
C ILE A 539 -31.76 2.04 -1.85
N THR A 540 -32.82 2.11 -1.06
CA THR A 540 -33.04 3.11 0.01
C THR A 540 -33.51 2.42 1.29
N GLU A 541 -33.29 3.02 2.46
CA GLU A 541 -33.79 2.47 3.72
C GLU A 541 -35.32 2.30 3.73
N GLU A 542 -36.06 3.24 3.11
CA GLU A 542 -37.52 3.20 3.02
C GLU A 542 -38.04 2.02 2.18
N GLU A 543 -37.34 1.67 1.10
CA GLU A 543 -37.71 0.54 0.24
C GLU A 543 -37.43 -0.81 0.89
N ILE A 544 -36.34 -0.93 1.64
CA ILE A 544 -35.93 -2.22 2.22
C ILE A 544 -36.61 -2.51 3.57
N LEU A 545 -37.03 -1.48 4.31
CA LEU A 545 -37.62 -1.65 5.64
C LEU A 545 -38.87 -2.56 5.65
N PRO A 546 -39.83 -2.44 4.72
CA PRO A 546 -40.97 -3.36 4.65
C PRO A 546 -40.55 -4.82 4.46
N PHE A 547 -39.54 -5.08 3.62
CA PHE A 547 -39.00 -6.43 3.43
C PHE A 547 -38.36 -6.98 4.72
N LEU A 548 -37.58 -6.15 5.43
CA LEU A 548 -36.98 -6.54 6.71
C LEU A 548 -38.05 -6.86 7.76
N GLN A 549 -39.16 -6.11 7.78
CA GLN A 549 -40.29 -6.38 8.67
C GLN A 549 -41.02 -7.68 8.30
N GLU A 550 -41.29 -7.89 7.01
CA GLU A 550 -41.94 -9.12 6.51
C GLU A 550 -41.10 -10.36 6.83
N LYS A 551 -39.78 -10.28 6.66
CA LYS A 551 -38.85 -11.37 7.00
C LYS A 551 -38.61 -11.52 8.49
N GLY A 552 -39.07 -10.58 9.32
CA GLY A 552 -38.80 -10.60 10.76
C GLY A 552 -37.30 -10.47 11.08
N HIS A 553 -36.59 -9.59 10.37
CA HIS A 553 -35.15 -9.45 10.48
C HIS A 553 -34.71 -9.14 11.93
N PRO A 554 -33.74 -9.88 12.51
CA PRO A 554 -33.39 -9.79 13.93
C PRO A 554 -32.91 -8.38 14.34
N ALA A 555 -32.20 -7.68 13.46
CA ALA A 555 -31.72 -6.32 13.72
C ALA A 555 -32.81 -5.34 14.18
N LEU A 556 -34.06 -5.49 13.71
CA LEU A 556 -35.16 -4.60 14.06
C LEU A 556 -35.56 -4.69 15.55
N ASN A 557 -35.27 -5.82 16.20
CA ASN A 557 -35.62 -6.09 17.60
C ASN A 557 -34.41 -6.05 18.55
N MET A 558 -33.22 -5.78 18.03
CA MET A 558 -32.01 -5.62 18.84
C MET A 558 -31.96 -4.21 19.45
N GLU A 559 -31.14 -4.03 20.48
CA GLU A 559 -30.86 -2.69 21.03
C GLU A 559 -30.50 -1.68 19.94
N PRO A 560 -30.87 -0.40 20.05
CA PRO A 560 -30.47 0.62 19.08
C PRO A 560 -28.95 0.68 18.86
N LEU A 561 -28.49 0.71 17.61
CA LEU A 561 -27.08 0.94 17.26
C LEU A 561 -26.60 2.36 17.63
N ILE A 562 -27.54 3.30 17.70
CA ILE A 562 -27.32 4.69 18.09
C ILE A 562 -28.09 4.93 19.39
N GLY A 563 -27.40 5.47 20.39
CA GLY A 563 -27.98 5.87 21.68
C GLY A 563 -28.38 7.34 21.72
#